data_AF-A0A954FEL0-F1
#
_entry.id   AF-A0A954FEL0-F1
#
_cell.length_a   1.000
_cell.length_b   1.000
_cell.length_c   1.000
_cell.angle_alpha   90.00
_cell.angle_beta   90.00
_cell.angle_gamma   90.00
#
_symmetry.space_group_name_H-M   'P 1'
#
loop_
_entity.id
_entity.type
_entity.pdbx_description
1 polymer ?
#
loop_
_entity_poly.entity_id
_entity_poly.type
_entity_poly.pdbx_seq_one_letter_code
_entity_poly.pdbx_strand_id
1 'polypeptide(L)'
;MLLSGTQYLHAKPGERDELDCPICGTKCDVKRNRFGPTCFAESVGGLGHLHDRFICPHQDQDWHHYASQLIAQKQDYASIRVRELINLDLQETLERREVL
;
A
#
# COMPACT_ATOMS: atom_id res chain seq x y z
N MET A 1 -1.11 -2.79 -12.45
CA MET A 1 -0.91 -1.34 -12.65
C MET A 1 -1.40 -0.64 -11.40
N LEU A 2 -0.65 0.08 -10.56
CA LEU A 2 0.71 0.60 -10.55
C LEU A 2 1.11 0.63 -9.06
N LEU A 3 2.18 -0.06 -8.67
CA LEU A 3 2.71 -0.08 -7.29
C LEU A 3 3.73 1.05 -7.10
N SER A 4 3.31 2.28 -7.37
CA SER A 4 4.18 3.47 -7.31
C SER A 4 3.34 4.69 -6.94
N GLY A 5 2.84 4.71 -5.70
CA GLY A 5 2.07 5.80 -5.13
C GLY A 5 1.58 5.39 -3.75
N THR A 6 1.52 6.34 -2.81
CA THR A 6 1.05 6.12 -1.45
C THR A 6 -0.24 5.30 -1.48
N GLN A 7 -0.20 4.08 -0.96
CA GLN A 7 -1.26 3.10 -1.15
C GLN A 7 -2.39 3.41 -0.18
N TYR A 8 -3.25 4.35 -0.58
CA TYR A 8 -4.51 4.58 0.11
C TYR A 8 -5.48 3.48 -0.30
N LEU A 9 -5.82 2.60 0.65
CA LEU A 9 -6.91 1.67 0.43
C LEU A 9 -8.20 2.46 0.64
N HIS A 10 -9.05 2.46 -0.38
CA HIS A 10 -10.36 3.10 -0.34
C HIS A 10 -11.41 1.99 -0.26
N ALA A 11 -12.32 2.06 0.72
CA ALA A 11 -13.50 1.22 0.76
C ALA A 11 -14.76 2.09 0.72
N LYS A 12 -15.90 1.48 0.38
CA LYS A 12 -17.19 2.16 0.55
C LYS A 12 -17.40 2.52 2.03
N PRO A 13 -18.11 3.61 2.32
CA PRO A 13 -18.35 4.05 3.69
C PRO A 13 -19.04 2.94 4.49
N GLY A 14 -18.40 2.49 5.56
CA GLY A 14 -18.91 1.44 6.43
C GLY A 14 -18.80 0.02 5.89
N GLU A 15 -18.11 -0.21 4.77
CA GLU A 15 -17.95 -1.56 4.20
C GLU A 15 -16.89 -2.39 4.94
N ARG A 16 -15.86 -1.73 5.51
CA ARG A 16 -14.82 -2.36 6.30
C ARG A 16 -14.53 -1.52 7.52
N ASP A 17 -14.56 -2.13 8.70
CA ASP A 17 -14.24 -1.44 9.95
C ASP A 17 -12.72 -1.37 10.19
N GLU A 18 -11.99 -2.39 9.74
CA GLU A 18 -10.56 -2.54 9.96
C GLU A 18 -9.91 -3.11 8.68
N LEU A 19 -8.68 -2.68 8.41
CA LEU A 19 -7.91 -3.17 7.29
C LEU A 19 -6.43 -3.18 7.66
N ASP A 20 -5.77 -4.31 7.44
CA ASP A 20 -4.33 -4.45 7.65
C ASP A 20 -3.56 -4.02 6.39
N CYS A 21 -2.42 -3.37 6.58
CA CYS A 21 -1.56 -2.96 5.49
C CYS A 21 -1.07 -4.20 4.71
N PRO A 22 -1.22 -4.24 3.38
CA PRO A 22 -0.78 -5.39 2.58
C PRO A 22 0.75 -5.52 2.49
N ILE A 23 1.50 -4.51 2.95
CA ILE A 23 2.98 -4.49 2.93
C ILE A 23 3.53 -4.98 4.26
N CYS A 24 3.14 -4.36 5.37
CA CYS A 24 3.72 -4.64 6.69
C CYS A 24 2.78 -5.37 7.66
N GLY A 25 1.53 -5.64 7.27
CA GLY A 25 0.53 -6.32 8.11
C GLY A 25 0.06 -5.51 9.33
N THR A 26 0.47 -4.25 9.45
CA THR A 26 0.04 -3.37 10.57
C THR A 26 -1.36 -2.84 10.30
N LYS A 27 -2.19 -2.73 11.35
CA LYS A 27 -3.53 -2.12 11.26
C LYS A 27 -3.44 -0.69 10.72
N CYS A 28 -4.20 -0.41 9.68
CA CYS A 28 -4.30 0.93 9.10
C CYS A 28 -5.19 1.85 9.95
N ASP A 29 -4.83 3.13 9.99
CA ASP A 29 -5.68 4.20 10.50
C ASP A 29 -6.82 4.45 9.50
N VAL A 30 -8.07 4.42 9.99
CA VAL A 30 -9.26 4.61 9.16
C VAL A 30 -9.80 6.02 9.28
N LYS A 31 -9.84 6.74 8.16
CA LYS A 31 -10.50 8.04 8.04
C LYS A 31 -11.82 7.85 7.31
N ARG A 32 -12.91 7.84 8.09
CA ARG A 32 -14.26 7.55 7.58
C ARG A 32 -14.90 8.75 6.88
N ASN A 33 -15.82 8.45 5.95
CA ASN A 33 -16.67 9.44 5.27
C ASN A 33 -15.90 10.60 4.63
N ARG A 34 -14.75 10.30 4.01
CA ARG A 34 -14.00 11.31 3.25
C ARG A 34 -14.63 11.48 1.89
N PHE A 35 -15.06 12.71 1.58
CA PHE A 35 -15.46 13.07 0.23
C PHE A 35 -14.22 13.37 -0.60
N GLY A 36 -14.06 12.68 -1.71
CA GLY A 36 -12.98 12.97 -2.65
C GLY A 36 -12.91 11.94 -3.77
N PRO A 37 -12.03 12.20 -4.74
CA PRO A 37 -11.74 11.23 -5.79
C PRO A 37 -10.99 10.02 -5.21
N THR A 38 -11.38 8.81 -5.62
CA THR A 38 -10.66 7.57 -5.25
C THR A 38 -9.68 7.12 -6.33
N CYS A 39 -9.79 7.68 -7.53
CA CYS A 39 -8.89 7.41 -8.63
C CYS A 39 -8.49 8.69 -9.39
N PHE A 40 -7.40 8.59 -10.16
CA PHE A 40 -6.87 9.71 -10.94
C PHE A 40 -7.91 10.29 -11.92
N ALA A 41 -8.72 9.43 -12.55
CA ALA A 41 -9.78 9.86 -13.47
C ALA A 41 -10.86 10.70 -12.77
N GLU A 42 -11.25 10.34 -11.55
CA GLU A 42 -12.16 11.14 -10.74
C GLU A 42 -11.53 12.49 -10.33
N SER A 43 -10.25 12.50 -9.95
CA SER A 43 -9.54 13.73 -9.57
C SER A 43 -9.50 14.74 -10.71
N VAL A 44 -9.16 14.29 -11.93
CA VAL A 44 -9.09 15.16 -13.11
C VAL A 44 -10.50 15.58 -13.57
N GLY A 45 -11.49 14.70 -13.42
CA GLY A 45 -12.89 15.00 -13.74
C GLY A 45 -13.62 15.86 -12.71
N GLY A 46 -12.99 16.21 -11.58
CA GLY A 46 -13.66 16.91 -10.47
C GLY A 46 -14.78 16.09 -9.82
N LEU A 47 -14.79 14.78 -10.04
CA LEU A 47 -15.74 13.84 -9.49
C LEU A 47 -15.21 13.28 -8.17
N GLY A 48 -16.11 12.90 -7.27
CA GLY A 48 -15.75 12.30 -6.02
C GLY A 48 -16.95 11.69 -5.34
N HIS A 49 -16.70 10.72 -4.48
CA HIS A 49 -17.72 10.09 -3.66
C HIS A 49 -17.21 9.91 -2.24
N LEU A 50 -18.15 9.69 -1.32
CA LEU A 50 -17.81 9.35 0.05
C LEU A 50 -17.14 7.99 0.08
N HIS A 51 -15.97 7.92 0.72
CA HIS A 51 -15.21 6.70 0.91
C HIS A 51 -14.50 6.71 2.26
N ASP A 52 -14.21 5.52 2.76
CA ASP A 52 -13.34 5.34 3.91
C ASP A 52 -11.91 5.16 3.40
N ARG A 53 -10.99 5.94 3.96
CA ARG A 53 -9.57 5.93 3.56
C ARG A 53 -8.75 5.27 4.66
N PHE A 54 -8.07 4.19 4.31
CA PHE A 54 -7.16 3.47 5.19
C PHE A 54 -5.72 3.87 4.89
N ILE A 55 -5.00 4.24 5.95
CA ILE A 55 -3.66 4.78 5.89
C ILE A 55 -2.76 3.95 6.80
N CYS A 56 -1.69 3.36 6.26
CA CYS A 56 -0.71 2.67 7.09
C CYS A 56 0.05 3.70 7.95
N PRO A 57 0.21 3.50 9.28
CA PRO A 57 0.97 4.42 10.11
C PRO A 57 2.46 4.50 9.73
N HIS A 58 2.97 3.49 9.02
CA HIS A 58 4.35 3.43 8.56
C HIS A 58 4.54 3.92 7.12
N GLN A 59 3.51 4.50 6.47
CA GLN A 59 3.58 4.85 5.05
C GLN A 59 4.71 5.83 4.67
N ASP A 60 5.11 6.68 5.61
CA ASP A 60 6.13 7.72 5.44
C ASP A 60 7.53 7.23 5.88
N GLN A 61 7.67 5.96 6.26
CA GLN A 61 8.96 5.38 6.64
C GLN A 61 9.66 4.80 5.41
N ASP A 62 10.96 5.05 5.28
CA ASP A 62 11.76 4.65 4.10
C ASP A 62 11.73 3.14 3.87
N TRP A 63 11.83 2.33 4.93
CA TRP A 63 11.75 0.86 4.83
C TRP A 63 10.40 0.39 4.31
N HIS A 64 9.31 1.12 4.62
CA HIS A 64 7.97 0.76 4.16
C HIS A 64 7.82 1.08 2.65
N HIS A 65 8.40 2.19 2.21
CA HIS A 65 8.48 2.52 0.80
C HIS A 65 9.35 1.50 0.04
N TYR A 66 10.50 1.14 0.59
CA TYR A 66 11.39 0.13 0.04
C TYR A 66 10.74 -1.25 -0.06
N ALA A 67 10.05 -1.70 1.00
CA ALA A 67 9.28 -2.95 1.00
C ALA A 67 8.19 -2.95 -0.09
N SER A 68 7.51 -1.82 -0.31
CA SER A 68 6.56 -1.69 -1.42
C SER A 68 7.22 -1.87 -2.79
N GLN A 69 8.44 -1.37 -2.97
CA GLN A 69 9.18 -1.54 -4.22
C GLN A 69 9.60 -3.00 -4.44
N LEU A 70 10.07 -3.69 -3.40
CA LEU A 70 10.43 -5.11 -3.47
C LEU A 70 9.22 -5.97 -3.88
N ILE A 71 8.03 -5.69 -3.31
CA ILE A 71 6.79 -6.37 -3.71
C ILE A 71 6.47 -6.13 -5.19
N ALA A 72 6.64 -4.90 -5.68
CA ALA A 72 6.42 -4.56 -7.08
C ALA A 72 7.40 -5.30 -8.01
N GLN A 73 8.69 -5.29 -7.67
CA GLN A 73 9.74 -6.00 -8.41
C GLN A 73 9.46 -7.50 -8.46
N LYS A 74 9.09 -8.12 -7.34
CA LYS A 74 8.74 -9.53 -7.27
C LYS A 74 7.63 -9.93 -8.27
N GLN A 75 6.66 -9.04 -8.51
CA GLN A 75 5.58 -9.29 -9.46
C GLN A 75 6.03 -9.18 -10.92
N ASP A 76 6.97 -8.27 -11.21
CA ASP A 76 7.44 -7.99 -12.56
C ASP A 76 8.43 -9.06 -13.08
N TYR A 77 9.31 -9.58 -12.21
CA TYR A 77 10.31 -10.56 -12.61
C TYR A 77 9.69 -11.93 -12.93
N ALA A 78 10.12 -12.57 -14.02
CA ALA A 78 9.64 -13.91 -14.41
C ALA A 78 10.39 -15.06 -13.70
N SER A 79 11.65 -14.85 -13.29
CA SER A 79 12.49 -15.90 -12.70
C SER A 79 12.09 -16.20 -11.26
N ILE A 80 11.74 -17.46 -10.99
CA ILE A 80 11.37 -17.93 -9.64
C ILE A 80 12.49 -17.67 -8.63
N ARG A 81 13.74 -17.96 -8.99
CA ARG A 81 14.90 -17.77 -8.10
C ARG A 81 15.10 -16.31 -7.70
N VAL A 82 14.89 -15.39 -8.64
CA VAL A 82 15.00 -13.96 -8.38
C VAL A 82 13.87 -13.50 -7.46
N ARG A 83 12.65 -14.02 -7.66
CA ARG A 83 11.53 -13.74 -6.75
C ARG A 83 11.78 -14.22 -5.34
N GLU A 84 12.45 -15.35 -5.16
CA GLU A 84 12.82 -15.86 -3.82
C GLU A 84 13.86 -14.98 -3.14
N LEU A 85 14.88 -14.51 -3.87
CA LEU A 85 15.86 -13.55 -3.33
C LEU A 85 15.18 -12.26 -2.89
N ILE A 86 14.35 -11.67 -3.75
CA ILE A 86 13.57 -10.47 -3.42
C ILE A 86 12.67 -10.70 -2.20
N ASN A 87 12.15 -11.93 -2.03
CA ASN A 87 11.33 -12.28 -0.88
C ASN A 87 12.14 -12.34 0.42
N LEU A 88 13.40 -12.77 0.36
CA LEU A 88 14.32 -12.76 1.51
C LEU A 88 14.67 -11.32 1.89
N ASP A 89 15.02 -10.46 0.92
CA ASP A 89 15.26 -9.03 1.16
C ASP A 89 14.03 -8.34 1.78
N LEU A 90 12.83 -8.68 1.28
CA LEU A 90 11.57 -8.17 1.82
C LEU A 90 11.35 -8.61 3.27
N GLN A 91 11.59 -9.88 3.58
CA GLN A 91 11.45 -10.40 4.94
C GLN A 91 12.41 -9.69 5.89
N GLU A 92 13.68 -9.57 5.51
CA GLU A 92 14.67 -8.90 6.35
C GLU A 92 14.35 -7.41 6.55
N THR A 93 13.90 -6.72 5.50
CA THR A 93 13.39 -5.33 5.58
C THR A 93 12.23 -5.21 6.57
N LEU A 94 11.26 -6.13 6.53
CA LEU A 94 10.08 -6.09 7.39
C LEU A 94 10.41 -6.45 8.86
N GLU A 95 11.35 -7.36 9.08
CA GLU A 95 11.79 -7.76 10.42
C GLU A 95 12.60 -6.65 11.10
N ARG A 96 13.55 -6.07 10.37
CA ARG A 96 14.43 -5.03 10.92
C ARG A 96 13.82 -3.63 10.88
N ARG A 97 12.84 -3.41 9.99
CA ARG A 97 12.24 -2.10 9.72
C ARG A 97 13.29 -1.06 9.32
N GLU A 98 14.26 -1.49 8.52
CA GLU A 98 15.36 -0.69 7.99
C GLU A 98 15.52 -0.96 6.49
N VAL A 99 16.10 0.00 5.76
CA VAL A 99 16.50 -0.21 4.37
C VAL A 99 17.88 -0.84 4.37
N LEU A 100 18.03 -1.95 3.64
CA LEU A 100 19.28 -2.67 3.46
C LEU A 100 20.15 -2.05 2.37
#